data_AF-A0A399PYJ1-F1
#
_entry.id   AF-A0A399PYJ1-F1
#
_cell.length_a   1.000
_cell.length_b   1.000
_cell.length_c   1.000
_cell.angle_alpha   90.00
_cell.angle_beta   90.00
_cell.angle_gamma   90.00
#
_symmetry.space_group_name_H-M   'P 1'
#
loop_
_entity.id
_entity.type
_entity.pdbx_description
1 polymer ?
#
loop_
_entity_poly.entity_id
_entity_poly.type
_entity_poly.pdbx_seq_one_letter_code
_entity_poly.pdbx_strand_id
1 'polypeptide(L)'
;MEAFKFFRGAANHLARGERLFARGKDNPEYYFYSALELRFGIESRYREYLENQKHVKEKKKQGWQIAVLGREVEQAFAGCKQEVNLKIVAGGFPVMLCKYTPVTPELKEVGERLGNYLHAPRDSDLRGLEQWSDFEQLLERGLALLRYACSGNLLGVPLRQRGAKQMNVYMSVHDDQRAVINEILERKIEMVIEVSYAEPPQL
;
A
#
# COMPACT_ATOMS: atom_id res chain seq x y z
N MET A 1 20.38 11.12 -13.03
CA MET A 1 20.12 10.83 -11.60
C MET A 1 18.63 10.96 -11.40
N GLU A 2 17.88 9.85 -11.39
CA GLU A 2 16.42 9.90 -11.44
C GLU A 2 15.82 10.24 -10.07
N ALA A 3 15.48 11.51 -9.87
CA ALA A 3 14.71 12.00 -8.72
C ALA A 3 13.46 11.13 -8.44
N PHE A 4 12.90 10.48 -9.46
CA PHE A 4 11.78 9.56 -9.35
C PHE A 4 12.01 8.40 -8.36
N LYS A 5 13.24 7.87 -8.21
CA LYS A 5 13.55 6.81 -7.23
C LYS A 5 13.47 7.29 -5.77
N PHE A 6 13.66 8.59 -5.52
CA PHE A 6 13.67 9.17 -4.17
C PHE A 6 12.30 9.69 -3.74
N PHE A 7 11.50 10.18 -4.68
CA PHE A 7 10.23 10.85 -4.39
C PHE A 7 8.97 9.99 -4.57
N ARG A 8 9.05 8.85 -5.26
CA ARG A 8 7.86 8.02 -5.55
C ARG A 8 7.91 6.69 -4.80
N GLY A 9 6.75 6.24 -4.35
CA GLY A 9 6.53 4.90 -3.81
C GLY A 9 6.16 4.90 -2.33
N ALA A 10 5.16 4.10 -1.98
CA ALA A 10 4.63 4.01 -0.63
C ALA A 10 5.69 3.61 0.40
N ALA A 11 6.58 2.67 0.05
CA ALA A 11 7.68 2.23 0.90
C ALA A 11 8.69 3.34 1.20
N ASN A 12 8.95 4.24 0.24
CA ASN A 12 9.85 5.37 0.44
C ASN A 12 9.26 6.41 1.40
N HIS A 13 7.96 6.69 1.25
CA HIS A 13 7.20 7.55 2.17
C HIS A 13 7.16 6.95 3.59
N LEU A 14 6.87 5.65 3.71
CA LEU A 14 6.90 4.93 4.98
C LEU A 14 8.26 5.09 5.68
N ALA A 15 9.36 4.79 4.97
CA ALA A 15 10.69 4.87 5.54
C ALA A 15 11.07 6.30 5.99
N ARG A 16 10.57 7.34 5.31
CA ARG A 16 10.74 8.73 5.77
C ARG A 16 9.85 9.03 6.98
N GLY A 17 8.58 8.62 6.95
CA GLY A 17 7.64 8.77 8.05
C GLY A 17 8.16 8.16 9.35
N GLU A 18 8.65 6.92 9.31
CA GLU A 18 9.24 6.24 10.48
C GLU A 18 10.45 6.99 11.04
N ARG A 19 11.34 7.50 10.17
CA ARG A 19 12.50 8.30 10.60
C ARG A 19 12.09 9.63 11.23
N LEU A 20 11.06 10.29 10.70
CA LEU A 20 10.54 11.55 11.22
C LEU A 20 9.82 11.32 12.56
N PHE A 21 8.99 10.28 12.66
CA PHE A 21 8.34 9.88 13.89
C PHE A 21 9.34 9.63 15.01
N ALA A 22 10.42 8.90 14.74
CA ALA A 22 11.48 8.65 15.73
C ALA A 22 12.12 9.95 16.26
N ARG A 23 12.28 10.96 15.40
CA ARG A 23 12.81 12.29 15.78
C ARG A 23 11.79 13.18 16.49
N GLY A 24 10.50 12.85 16.39
CA GLY A 24 9.41 13.60 17.03
C GLY A 24 9.54 13.69 18.56
N LYS A 25 10.16 12.67 19.17
CA LYS A 25 10.47 12.65 20.60
C LYS A 25 11.38 13.79 21.04
N ASP A 26 12.38 14.12 20.22
CA ASP A 26 13.34 15.19 20.51
C ASP A 26 12.83 16.54 19.99
N ASN A 27 12.11 16.52 18.87
CA ASN A 27 11.57 17.72 18.24
C ASN A 27 10.15 17.47 17.68
N PRO A 28 9.11 17.92 18.42
CA PRO A 28 7.68 17.76 18.10
C PRO A 28 7.26 18.07 16.66
N GLU A 29 7.92 19.01 15.98
CA GLU A 29 7.57 19.40 14.61
C GLU A 29 7.69 18.23 13.61
N TYR A 30 8.57 17.27 13.91
CA TYR A 30 8.75 16.08 13.08
C TYR A 30 7.54 15.16 13.05
N TYR A 31 6.64 15.21 14.02
CA TYR A 31 5.39 14.44 13.94
C TYR A 31 4.46 14.97 12.84
N PHE A 32 4.44 16.28 12.58
CA PHE A 32 3.66 16.84 11.46
C PHE A 32 4.26 16.42 10.12
N TYR A 33 5.59 16.42 10.00
CA TYR A 33 6.25 15.89 8.80
C TYR A 33 6.03 14.39 8.64
N SER A 34 6.02 13.63 9.74
CA SER A 34 5.65 12.21 9.73
C SER A 34 4.20 12.00 9.25
N ALA A 35 3.26 12.81 9.74
CA ALA A 35 1.86 12.77 9.30
C ALA A 35 1.72 13.02 7.80
N LEU A 36 2.47 13.99 7.29
CA LEU A 36 2.50 14.32 5.86
C LEU A 36 3.04 13.14 5.03
N GLU A 37 4.17 12.56 5.43
CA GLU A 37 4.74 11.40 4.76
C GLU A 37 3.81 10.17 4.81
N LEU A 38 3.14 9.93 5.94
CA LEU A 38 2.17 8.87 6.07
C LEU A 38 1.01 9.03 5.08
N ARG A 39 0.43 10.24 4.97
CA ARG A 39 -0.61 10.52 3.97
C ARG A 39 -0.13 10.28 2.54
N PHE A 40 1.05 10.77 2.20
CA PHE A 40 1.63 10.53 0.88
C PHE A 40 1.95 9.05 0.61
N GLY A 41 2.30 8.28 1.66
CA GLY A 41 2.49 6.84 1.58
C GLY A 41 1.18 6.11 1.25
N ILE A 42 0.08 6.46 1.91
CA ILE A 42 -1.25 5.91 1.63
C ILE A 42 -1.68 6.24 0.19
N GLU A 43 -1.55 7.49 -0.23
CA GLU A 43 -1.84 7.92 -1.60
C GLU A 43 -1.00 7.15 -2.62
N SER A 44 0.31 7.06 -2.39
CA SER A 44 1.23 6.34 -3.27
C SER A 44 0.85 4.88 -3.38
N ARG A 45 0.45 4.24 -2.27
CA ARG A 45 0.07 2.82 -2.30
C ARG A 45 -1.18 2.58 -3.14
N TYR A 46 -2.18 3.45 -3.02
CA TYR A 46 -3.35 3.37 -3.91
C TYR A 46 -2.97 3.60 -5.37
N ARG A 47 -2.08 4.57 -5.66
CA ARG A 47 -1.63 4.82 -7.04
C ARG A 47 -0.88 3.61 -7.62
N GLU A 48 0.00 2.98 -6.85
CA GLU A 48 0.70 1.74 -7.25
C GLU A 48 -0.29 0.64 -7.65
N TYR A 49 -1.39 0.49 -6.90
CA TYR A 49 -2.46 -0.45 -7.23
C TYR A 49 -3.22 -0.12 -8.51
N LEU A 50 -3.44 1.16 -8.79
CA LEU A 50 -4.20 1.62 -9.95
C LEU A 50 -3.36 1.73 -11.22
N GLU A 51 -2.05 1.97 -11.11
CA GLU A 51 -1.15 2.30 -12.23
C GLU A 51 -1.23 1.24 -13.35
N ASN A 52 -1.21 -0.03 -12.96
CA ASN A 52 -1.21 -1.18 -13.89
C ASN A 52 -2.62 -1.63 -14.32
N GLN A 53 -3.69 -0.99 -13.83
CA GLN A 53 -5.06 -1.37 -14.16
C GLN A 53 -5.51 -0.71 -15.46
N LYS A 54 -5.47 -1.48 -16.56
CA LYS A 54 -5.86 -1.01 -17.90
C LYS A 54 -7.30 -0.50 -18.01
N HIS A 55 -8.19 -0.99 -17.16
CA HIS A 55 -9.61 -0.62 -17.15
C HIS A 55 -9.89 0.67 -16.35
N VAL A 56 -8.91 1.18 -15.62
CA VAL A 56 -9.02 2.43 -14.85
C VAL A 56 -8.55 3.59 -15.72
N LYS A 57 -9.36 4.66 -15.83
CA LYS A 57 -9.01 5.85 -16.62
C LYS A 57 -7.82 6.59 -16.00
N GLU A 58 -6.93 7.14 -16.82
CA GLU A 58 -5.71 7.83 -16.37
C GLU A 58 -5.97 8.94 -15.35
N LYS A 59 -7.02 9.75 -15.57
CA LYS A 59 -7.45 10.80 -14.62
C LYS A 59 -7.72 10.27 -13.20
N LYS A 60 -8.22 9.04 -13.07
CA LYS A 60 -8.51 8.41 -11.78
C LYS A 60 -7.23 7.92 -11.10
N LYS A 61 -6.23 7.48 -11.86
CA LYS A 61 -4.90 7.07 -11.36
C LYS A 61 -4.10 8.24 -10.79
N GLN A 62 -4.31 9.45 -11.32
CA GLN A 62 -3.62 10.66 -10.91
C GLN A 62 -4.31 11.43 -9.76
N GLY A 63 -5.34 10.84 -9.14
CA GLY A 63 -6.02 11.45 -8.00
C GLY A 63 -5.08 11.66 -6.80
N TRP A 64 -5.47 12.58 -5.91
CA TRP A 64 -4.72 12.88 -4.66
C TRP A 64 -5.56 12.69 -3.40
N GLN A 65 -6.89 12.62 -3.52
CA GLN A 65 -7.76 12.41 -2.37
C GLN A 65 -7.78 10.92 -2.00
N ILE A 66 -7.32 10.59 -0.79
CA ILE A 66 -7.33 9.24 -0.20
C ILE A 66 -8.70 8.57 -0.36
N ALA A 67 -9.78 9.29 -0.05
CA ALA A 67 -11.15 8.79 -0.17
C ALA A 67 -11.52 8.37 -1.61
N VAL A 68 -11.11 9.17 -2.60
CA VAL A 68 -11.39 8.92 -4.02
C VAL A 68 -10.53 7.77 -4.53
N LEU A 69 -9.22 7.80 -4.26
CA LEU A 69 -8.29 6.74 -4.65
C LEU A 69 -8.70 5.39 -4.05
N GLY A 70 -9.11 5.36 -2.78
CA GLY A 70 -9.62 4.15 -2.13
C GLY A 70 -10.87 3.59 -2.80
N ARG A 71 -11.82 4.45 -3.20
CA ARG A 71 -13.02 4.02 -3.94
C ARG A 71 -12.65 3.42 -5.30
N GLU A 72 -11.69 4.01 -6.00
CA GLU A 72 -11.23 3.49 -7.29
C GLU A 72 -10.55 2.13 -7.16
N VAL A 73 -9.76 1.91 -6.10
CA VAL A 73 -9.14 0.60 -5.80
C VAL A 73 -10.20 -0.44 -5.42
N GLU A 74 -11.16 -0.07 -4.57
CA GLU A 74 -12.28 -0.96 -4.24
C GLU A 74 -13.06 -1.39 -5.49
N GLN A 75 -13.32 -0.47 -6.42
CA GLN A 75 -13.97 -0.80 -7.70
C GLN A 75 -13.09 -1.70 -8.56
N ALA A 76 -11.81 -1.38 -8.71
CA ALA A 76 -10.87 -2.14 -9.53
C ALA A 76 -10.69 -3.58 -9.02
N PHE A 77 -10.76 -3.79 -7.70
CA PHE A 77 -10.51 -5.07 -7.05
C PHE A 77 -11.77 -5.73 -6.48
N ALA A 78 -12.95 -5.39 -7.03
CA ALA A 78 -14.24 -6.01 -6.67
C ALA A 78 -14.53 -6.01 -5.16
N GLY A 79 -14.11 -4.96 -4.46
CA GLY A 79 -14.32 -4.77 -3.02
C GLY A 79 -13.45 -5.64 -2.12
N CYS A 80 -12.38 -6.27 -2.64
CA CYS A 80 -11.49 -7.10 -1.84
C CYS A 80 -10.78 -6.29 -0.74
N LYS A 81 -11.09 -6.62 0.51
CA LYS A 81 -10.47 -6.06 1.73
C LYS A 81 -9.56 -7.05 2.45
N GLN A 82 -9.44 -8.25 1.90
CA GLN A 82 -8.63 -9.33 2.45
C GLN A 82 -7.22 -9.30 1.86
N GLU A 83 -6.29 -9.86 2.60
CA GLU A 83 -5.02 -10.26 2.06
C GLU A 83 -5.21 -11.38 1.04
N VAL A 84 -4.48 -11.32 -0.07
CA VAL A 84 -4.48 -12.41 -1.07
C VAL A 84 -3.08 -12.95 -1.21
N ASN A 85 -2.93 -14.25 -0.96
CA ASN A 85 -1.67 -14.96 -1.07
C ASN A 85 -1.68 -15.83 -2.33
N LEU A 86 -0.63 -15.69 -3.13
CA LEU A 86 -0.36 -16.47 -4.32
C LEU A 86 0.89 -17.31 -4.10
N LYS A 87 0.75 -18.63 -4.15
CA LYS A 87 1.87 -19.56 -4.16
C LYS A 87 1.99 -20.16 -5.55
N ILE A 88 3.09 -19.85 -6.22
CA ILE A 88 3.41 -20.37 -7.55
C ILE A 88 4.28 -21.62 -7.36
N VAL A 89 3.81 -22.74 -7.91
CA VAL A 89 4.47 -24.04 -7.87
C VAL A 89 4.82 -24.44 -9.30
N ALA A 90 6.07 -24.79 -9.55
CA ALA A 90 6.54 -25.27 -10.85
C ALA A 90 7.35 -26.56 -10.65
N GLY A 91 7.06 -27.59 -11.46
CA GLY A 91 7.75 -28.89 -11.33
C GLY A 91 7.57 -29.57 -9.97
N GLY A 92 6.47 -29.27 -9.25
CA GLY A 92 6.19 -29.80 -7.91
C GLY A 92 6.81 -29.03 -6.75
N PHE A 93 7.58 -27.96 -7.00
CA PHE A 93 8.24 -27.17 -5.96
C PHE A 93 7.71 -25.74 -5.90
N PRO A 94 7.54 -25.16 -4.70
CA PRO A 94 7.19 -23.74 -4.56
C PRO A 94 8.34 -22.87 -5.05
N VAL A 95 8.09 -22.07 -6.07
CA VAL A 95 9.08 -21.18 -6.68
C VAL A 95 8.89 -19.72 -6.28
N MET A 96 7.67 -19.34 -5.90
CA MET A 96 7.38 -17.97 -5.51
C MET A 96 6.18 -17.88 -4.56
N LEU A 97 6.28 -16.96 -3.61
CA LEU A 97 5.19 -16.52 -2.76
C LEU A 97 4.98 -15.03 -3.01
N CYS A 98 3.78 -14.67 -3.45
CA CYS A 98 3.39 -13.28 -3.65
C CYS A 98 2.18 -12.95 -2.79
N LYS A 99 2.09 -11.71 -2.35
CA LYS A 99 1.04 -11.27 -1.43
C LYS A 99 0.50 -9.90 -1.81
N TYR A 100 -0.82 -9.76 -1.82
CA TYR A 100 -1.53 -8.50 -1.91
C TYR A 100 -1.96 -8.09 -0.50
N THR A 101 -1.59 -6.89 -0.09
CA THR A 101 -1.91 -6.32 1.23
C THR A 101 -2.76 -5.06 1.08
N PRO A 102 -4.07 -5.11 1.32
CA PRO A 102 -4.94 -3.96 1.09
C PRO A 102 -4.54 -2.77 1.98
N VAL A 103 -4.78 -1.55 1.48
CA VAL A 103 -4.89 -0.38 2.36
C VAL A 103 -6.18 -0.58 3.16
N THR A 104 -6.05 -0.91 4.44
CA THR A 104 -7.18 -1.28 5.29
C THR A 104 -8.13 -0.09 5.48
N PRO A 105 -9.42 -0.33 5.79
CA PRO A 105 -10.35 0.74 6.15
C PRO A 105 -9.82 1.62 7.28
N GLU A 106 -9.16 1.01 8.26
CA GLU A 106 -8.54 1.73 9.38
C GLU A 106 -7.39 2.65 8.91
N LEU A 107 -6.50 2.17 8.04
CA LEU A 107 -5.41 3.01 7.51
C LEU A 107 -5.96 4.21 6.72
N LYS A 108 -7.03 3.99 5.96
CA LYS A 108 -7.72 5.05 5.25
C LYS A 108 -8.28 6.10 6.22
N GLU A 109 -8.95 5.66 7.29
CA GLU A 109 -9.48 6.54 8.32
C GLU A 109 -8.38 7.33 9.03
N VAL A 110 -7.25 6.68 9.36
CA VAL A 110 -6.06 7.36 9.90
C VAL A 110 -5.58 8.46 8.95
N GLY A 111 -5.42 8.16 7.66
CA GLY A 111 -4.99 9.13 6.65
C GLY A 111 -5.94 10.33 6.51
N GLU A 112 -7.25 10.11 6.64
CA GLU A 112 -8.28 11.17 6.64
C GLU A 112 -8.23 12.00 7.92
N ARG A 113 -8.13 11.36 9.09
CA ARG A 113 -8.02 12.04 10.40
C ARG A 113 -6.76 12.88 10.52
N LEU A 114 -5.62 12.42 10.01
CA LEU A 114 -4.36 13.18 9.97
C LEU A 114 -4.49 14.48 9.17
N GLY A 115 -5.40 14.54 8.19
CA GLY A 115 -5.74 15.78 7.51
C GLY A 115 -6.17 16.88 8.48
N ASN A 116 -6.95 16.53 9.51
CA ASN A 116 -7.44 17.50 10.50
C ASN A 116 -6.29 18.10 11.33
N TYR A 117 -5.27 17.32 11.67
CA TYR A 117 -4.08 17.78 12.42
C TYR A 117 -3.15 18.66 11.58
N LEU A 118 -3.17 18.51 10.25
CA LEU A 118 -2.33 19.26 9.33
C LEU A 118 -2.95 20.60 8.88
N HIS A 119 -4.19 20.87 9.25
CA HIS A 119 -4.87 22.13 8.98
C HIS A 119 -4.76 23.10 10.16
N ALA A 120 -4.79 24.41 9.90
CA ALA A 120 -4.78 25.42 10.94
C ALA A 120 -6.01 25.25 11.87
N PRO A 121 -5.83 25.08 13.19
CA PRO A 121 -6.94 24.99 14.11
C PRO A 121 -7.72 26.31 14.10
N ARG A 122 -9.06 26.23 14.13
CA ARG A 122 -9.94 27.41 14.08
C ARG A 122 -9.86 28.26 15.34
N ASP A 123 -9.59 27.65 16.50
CA ASP A 123 -9.58 28.33 17.79
C ASP A 123 -8.34 27.97 18.61
N SER A 124 -7.91 28.92 19.43
CA SER A 124 -6.63 29.01 20.14
C SER A 124 -6.43 28.04 21.32
N ASP A 125 -7.01 26.84 21.25
CA ASP A 125 -6.91 25.84 22.31
C ASP A 125 -6.31 24.50 21.88
N LEU A 126 -5.09 24.59 21.31
CA LEU A 126 -4.13 23.48 21.31
C LEU A 126 -3.59 23.17 22.73
N ARG A 127 -4.06 23.85 23.78
CA ARG A 127 -3.58 23.75 25.17
C ARG A 127 -4.39 22.76 26.03
N GLY A 128 -5.44 22.13 25.48
CA GLY A 128 -6.04 20.90 25.98
C GLY A 128 -5.20 19.66 25.58
N LEU A 129 -4.09 19.46 26.27
CA LEU A 129 -2.94 18.59 25.96
C LEU A 129 -3.16 17.07 25.78
N GLU A 130 -4.38 16.54 25.86
CA GLU A 130 -4.65 15.10 25.62
C GLU A 130 -4.52 14.71 24.14
N GLN A 131 -4.67 15.68 23.22
CA GLN A 131 -4.62 15.44 21.77
C GLN A 131 -3.23 15.07 21.24
N TRP A 132 -2.16 15.36 21.99
CA TRP A 132 -0.80 15.06 21.54
C TRP A 132 -0.48 13.58 21.62
N SER A 133 -0.81 12.95 22.75
CA SER A 133 -0.72 11.49 22.90
C SER A 133 -1.58 10.78 21.86
N ASP A 134 -2.79 11.29 21.62
CA ASP A 134 -3.68 10.74 20.58
C ASP A 134 -3.06 10.87 19.18
N PHE A 135 -2.38 11.99 18.89
CA PHE A 135 -1.70 12.20 17.62
C PHE A 135 -0.50 11.26 17.45
N GLU A 136 0.33 11.10 18.48
CA GLU A 136 1.46 10.16 18.48
C GLU A 136 1.00 8.73 18.28
N GLN A 137 -0.03 8.29 19.02
CA GLN A 137 -0.62 6.96 18.87
C GLN A 137 -1.24 6.76 17.49
N LEU A 138 -1.93 7.77 16.95
CA LEU A 138 -2.51 7.74 15.61
C LEU A 138 -1.42 7.61 14.53
N LEU A 139 -0.29 8.29 14.70
CA LEU A 139 0.87 8.19 13.82
C LEU A 139 1.54 6.83 13.89
N GLU A 140 1.82 6.33 15.09
CA GLU A 140 2.41 5.01 15.30
C GLU A 140 1.53 3.92 14.67
N ARG A 141 0.22 3.99 14.94
CA ARG A 141 -0.78 3.10 14.37
C ARG A 141 -0.80 3.16 12.84
N GLY A 142 -0.85 4.37 12.29
CA GLY A 142 -0.85 4.58 10.84
C GLY A 142 0.41 4.07 10.16
N LEU A 143 1.59 4.26 10.76
CA LEU A 143 2.86 3.75 10.24
C LEU A 143 2.89 2.22 10.25
N ALA A 144 2.42 1.58 11.33
CA ALA A 144 2.32 0.12 11.40
C ALA A 144 1.39 -0.44 10.31
N LEU A 145 0.21 0.17 10.14
CA LEU A 145 -0.74 -0.22 9.10
C LEU A 145 -0.20 0.02 7.68
N LEU A 146 0.49 1.14 7.45
CA LEU A 146 1.13 1.41 6.15
C LEU A 146 2.27 0.42 5.87
N ARG A 147 3.04 0.02 6.89
CA ARG A 147 4.06 -1.03 6.79
C ARG A 147 3.45 -2.35 6.33
N TYR A 148 2.32 -2.74 6.92
CA TYR A 148 1.57 -3.89 6.44
C TYR A 148 1.13 -3.71 4.98
N ALA A 149 0.51 -2.58 4.62
CA ALA A 149 0.05 -2.32 3.26
C ALA A 149 1.18 -2.34 2.22
N CYS A 150 2.41 -2.00 2.61
CA CYS A 150 3.62 -2.05 1.77
C CYS A 150 4.35 -3.41 1.78
N SER A 151 3.96 -4.35 2.63
CA SER A 151 4.64 -5.66 2.74
C SER A 151 4.33 -6.61 1.59
N GLY A 152 3.22 -6.39 0.88
CA GLY A 152 2.82 -7.18 -0.28
C GLY A 152 3.49 -6.71 -1.58
N ASN A 153 3.96 -7.66 -2.38
CA ASN A 153 4.54 -7.44 -3.70
C ASN A 153 3.53 -7.57 -4.86
N LEU A 154 2.30 -8.03 -4.61
CA LEU A 154 1.23 -7.98 -5.61
C LEU A 154 0.68 -6.56 -5.72
N LEU A 155 0.53 -6.09 -6.95
CA LEU A 155 -0.01 -4.77 -7.30
C LEU A 155 -1.51 -4.83 -7.64
N GLY A 156 -2.16 -5.94 -7.34
CA GLY A 156 -3.60 -6.09 -7.47
C GLY A 156 -4.06 -7.51 -7.18
N VAL A 157 -5.37 -7.65 -7.05
CA VAL A 157 -6.01 -8.94 -6.82
C VAL A 157 -6.06 -9.73 -8.14
N PRO A 158 -5.71 -11.03 -8.14
CA PRO A 158 -5.79 -11.90 -9.31
C PRO A 158 -7.26 -12.20 -9.65
N LEU A 159 -7.91 -11.25 -10.32
CA LEU A 159 -9.30 -11.36 -10.73
C LEU A 159 -9.39 -11.95 -12.14
N ARG A 160 -10.10 -13.08 -12.26
CA ARG A 160 -10.46 -13.65 -13.54
C ARG A 160 -11.83 -13.11 -13.97
N GLN A 161 -11.87 -12.37 -15.08
CA GLN A 161 -13.13 -11.97 -15.68
C GLN A 161 -13.94 -13.20 -16.12
N ARG A 162 -15.25 -13.16 -15.93
CA ARG A 162 -16.15 -14.26 -16.32
C ARG A 162 -16.01 -14.52 -17.83
N GLY A 163 -15.70 -15.76 -18.20
CA GLY A 163 -15.49 -16.16 -19.60
C GLY A 163 -14.09 -15.85 -20.16
N ALA A 164 -13.23 -15.13 -19.42
CA ALA A 164 -11.85 -14.91 -19.86
C ALA A 164 -11.02 -16.20 -19.74
N LYS A 165 -10.22 -16.46 -20.77
CA LYS A 165 -9.22 -17.54 -20.80
C LYS A 165 -7.89 -17.14 -20.15
N GLN A 166 -7.70 -15.86 -19.88
CA GLN A 166 -6.47 -15.29 -19.34
C GLN A 166 -6.78 -14.51 -18.06
N MET A 167 -5.81 -14.51 -17.15
CA MET A 167 -5.81 -13.73 -15.92
C MET A 167 -4.49 -12.96 -15.89
N ASN A 168 -4.56 -11.67 -15.57
CA ASN A 168 -3.36 -10.85 -15.40
C ASN A 168 -3.02 -10.79 -13.92
N VAL A 169 -1.75 -11.02 -13.59
CA VAL A 169 -1.20 -10.82 -12.26
C VAL A 169 -0.12 -9.77 -12.38
N TYR A 170 -0.27 -8.68 -11.62
CA TYR A 170 0.72 -7.61 -11.56
C TYR A 170 1.46 -7.72 -10.23
N MET A 171 2.79 -7.74 -10.28
CA MET A 171 3.63 -7.86 -9.10
C MET A 171 4.94 -7.12 -9.29
N SER A 172 5.49 -6.61 -8.20
CA SER A 172 6.90 -6.23 -8.12
C SER A 172 7.72 -7.50 -7.82
N VAL A 173 8.79 -7.69 -8.58
CA VAL A 173 9.74 -8.78 -8.38
C VAL A 173 11.14 -8.22 -8.26
N HIS A 174 11.92 -8.83 -7.38
CA HIS A 174 13.36 -8.58 -7.34
C HIS A 174 14.06 -9.22 -8.56
N ASP A 175 15.27 -8.79 -8.88
CA ASP A 175 15.97 -9.23 -10.09
C ASP A 175 16.25 -10.74 -10.11
N ASP A 176 16.50 -11.34 -8.93
CA ASP A 176 16.64 -12.78 -8.74
C ASP A 176 15.34 -13.54 -9.01
N GLN A 177 14.22 -13.05 -8.48
CA GLN A 177 12.88 -13.59 -8.72
C GLN A 177 12.47 -13.48 -10.20
N ARG A 178 12.87 -12.38 -10.86
CA ARG A 178 12.62 -12.17 -12.28
C ARG A 178 13.32 -13.19 -13.16
N ALA A 179 14.57 -13.53 -12.85
CA ALA A 179 15.31 -14.56 -13.58
C ALA A 179 14.61 -15.93 -13.49
N VAL A 180 14.14 -16.30 -12.29
CA VAL A 180 13.39 -17.55 -12.07
C VAL A 180 12.08 -17.58 -12.87
N ILE A 181 11.29 -16.50 -12.86
CA ILE A 181 10.05 -16.43 -13.65
C ILE A 181 10.36 -16.55 -15.15
N ASN A 182 11.37 -15.82 -15.65
CA ASN A 182 11.73 -15.87 -17.05
C ASN A 182 12.13 -17.29 -17.47
N GLU A 183 12.93 -17.99 -16.67
CA GLU A 183 13.34 -19.36 -16.95
C GLU A 183 12.13 -20.32 -17.04
N ILE A 184 11.17 -20.18 -16.10
CA ILE A 184 9.94 -20.99 -16.09
C ILE A 184 9.11 -20.74 -17.36
N LEU A 185 8.97 -19.47 -17.76
CA LEU A 185 8.23 -19.06 -18.96
C LEU A 185 8.91 -19.52 -20.25
N GLU A 186 10.23 -19.38 -20.35
CA GLU A 186 11.04 -19.78 -21.50
C GLU A 186 10.97 -21.30 -21.73
N ARG A 187 11.08 -22.07 -20.64
CA ARG A 187 10.97 -23.53 -20.69
C ARG A 187 9.53 -24.05 -20.80
N LYS A 188 8.53 -23.17 -20.73
CA LYS A 188 7.10 -23.52 -20.74
C LYS A 188 6.75 -24.57 -19.68
N ILE A 189 7.37 -24.46 -18.50
CA ILE A 189 7.09 -25.36 -17.38
C ILE A 189 5.66 -25.10 -16.91
N GLU A 190 4.89 -26.16 -16.71
CA GLU A 190 3.55 -26.05 -16.14
C GLU A 190 3.61 -25.46 -14.73
N MET A 191 2.80 -24.43 -14.49
CA MET A 191 2.70 -23.75 -13.20
C MET A 191 1.33 -23.96 -12.60
N VAL A 192 1.31 -24.29 -11.32
CA VAL A 192 0.10 -24.25 -10.49
C VAL A 192 0.17 -23.00 -9.62
N ILE A 193 -0.90 -22.19 -9.66
CA ILE A 193 -1.04 -21.01 -8.80
C ILE A 193 -2.09 -21.33 -7.75
N GLU A 194 -1.64 -21.51 -6.51
CA GLU A 194 -2.51 -21.67 -5.35
C GLU A 194 -2.87 -20.28 -4.82
N VAL A 195 -4.17 -20.02 -4.64
CA VAL A 195 -4.70 -18.74 -4.13
C VAL A 195 -5.33 -18.98 -2.77
N SER A 196 -4.96 -18.18 -1.78
CA SER A 196 -5.59 -18.18 -0.46
C SER A 196 -5.88 -16.75 0.01
N TYR A 197 -6.84 -16.62 0.91
CA TYR A 197 -7.29 -15.35 1.47
C TYR A 197 -7.12 -15.37 2.98
N ALA A 198 -6.70 -14.24 3.54
CA ALA A 198 -6.56 -14.08 4.98
C ALA A 198 -7.10 -12.71 5.41
N GLU A 199 -7.56 -12.63 6.65
CA GLU A 199 -7.87 -11.35 7.26
C GLU A 199 -6.57 -10.54 7.46
N PRO A 200 -6.58 -9.22 7.21
CA PRO A 200 -5.47 -8.36 7.60
C PRO A 200 -5.14 -8.51 9.09
N PRO A 201 -3.87 -8.40 9.50
CA PRO A 201 -3.49 -8.52 10.89
C PRO A 201 -4.11 -7.40 11.73
N GLN A 202 -4.56 -7.75 12.93
CA GLN A 202 -4.83 -6.78 13.98
C GLN A 202 -3.49 -6.39 14.59
N LEU A 203 -2.93 -5.27 14.13
CA LEU A 203 -1.65 -4.74 14.62
C LEU A 203 -1.77 -4.08 15.98
#